data_AF-A0A2I0F2H6-F1
#
_entry.id   AF-A0A2I0F2H6-F1
#
_cell.length_a   1.000
_cell.length_b   1.000
_cell.length_c   1.000
_cell.angle_alpha   90.00
_cell.angle_beta   90.00
_cell.angle_gamma   90.00
#
_symmetry.space_group_name_H-M   'P 1'
#
loop_
_entity.id
_entity.type
_entity.pdbx_description
1 polymer ?
#
loop_
_entity_poly.entity_id
_entity_poly.type
_entity_poly.pdbx_seq_one_letter_code
_entity_poly.pdbx_strand_id
1 'polypeptide(L)'
;MARTKWLKIRVSDEEMADIKKRTGSHDMSNYVRGLVLDQPIAAPEPKTKKIVHSADPELVRAINRIGININQIAKQTNTGQEVGNAVLIVLLNLQTTLDNALASSVPDDR
;
A
#
# COMPACT_ATOMS: atom_id res chain seq x y z
N MET A 1 20.52 -21.68 -28.58
CA MET A 1 20.00 -20.28 -28.55
C MET A 1 20.96 -19.41 -27.76
N ALA A 2 21.36 -18.25 -28.28
CA ALA A 2 22.25 -17.33 -27.57
C ALA A 2 21.52 -16.67 -26.38
N ARG A 3 22.20 -16.56 -25.22
CA ARG A 3 21.65 -15.93 -24.01
C ARG A 3 21.89 -14.42 -24.10
N THR A 4 20.81 -13.63 -24.22
CA THR A 4 20.88 -12.17 -24.46
C THR A 4 20.41 -11.30 -23.29
N LYS A 5 19.88 -11.92 -22.21
CA LYS A 5 19.34 -11.21 -21.04
C LYS A 5 20.25 -11.41 -19.83
N TRP A 6 20.42 -10.37 -19.02
CA TRP A 6 21.22 -10.39 -17.79
C TRP A 6 20.35 -10.16 -16.55
N LEU A 7 20.68 -10.86 -15.46
CA LEU A 7 20.08 -10.70 -14.13
C LEU A 7 21.10 -10.00 -13.22
N LYS A 8 20.70 -8.89 -12.59
CA LYS A 8 21.54 -8.16 -11.62
C LYS A 8 20.92 -8.30 -10.23
N ILE A 9 21.73 -8.71 -9.26
CA ILE A 9 21.35 -8.83 -7.85
C ILE A 9 22.30 -7.95 -7.05
N ARG A 10 21.77 -7.17 -6.10
CA ARG A 10 22.60 -6.45 -5.12
C ARG A 10 22.88 -7.39 -3.96
N VAL A 11 24.14 -7.47 -3.57
CA VAL A 11 24.61 -8.30 -2.45
C VAL A 11 25.52 -7.46 -1.57
N SER A 12 25.57 -7.79 -0.29
CA SER A 12 26.58 -7.28 0.63
C SER A 12 27.95 -7.93 0.37
N ASP A 13 29.00 -7.36 0.95
CA ASP A 13 30.36 -7.91 0.80
C ASP A 13 30.49 -9.31 1.43
N GLU A 14 29.76 -9.57 2.53
CA GLU A 14 29.70 -10.87 3.21
C GLU A 14 29.01 -11.92 2.33
N GLU A 15 27.86 -11.56 1.75
CA GLU A 15 27.13 -12.42 0.83
C GLU A 15 27.96 -12.74 -0.41
N MET A 16 28.69 -11.76 -0.96
CA MET A 16 29.58 -11.98 -2.09
C MET A 16 30.72 -12.94 -1.75
N ALA A 17 31.31 -12.84 -0.57
CA ALA A 17 32.36 -13.75 -0.12
C ALA A 17 31.85 -15.19 0.04
N ASP A 18 30.66 -15.35 0.61
CA ASP A 18 30.03 -16.66 0.78
C ASP A 18 29.64 -17.30 -0.55
N ILE A 19 29.11 -16.53 -1.50
CA ILE A 19 28.78 -17.08 -2.81
C ILE A 19 30.06 -17.50 -3.56
N LYS A 20 31.17 -16.74 -3.45
CA LYS A 20 32.46 -17.15 -4.00
C LYS A 20 32.98 -18.46 -3.40
N LYS A 21 32.91 -18.61 -2.08
CA LYS A 21 33.29 -19.87 -1.40
C LYS A 21 32.46 -21.06 -1.88
N ARG A 22 31.14 -20.87 -2.04
CA ARG A 22 30.21 -21.91 -2.49
C ARG A 22 30.36 -22.27 -3.96
N THR A 23 30.76 -21.31 -4.79
CA THR A 23 31.00 -21.50 -6.22
C THR A 23 32.27 -22.33 -6.48
N GLY A 24 33.29 -22.19 -5.62
CA GLY A 24 34.53 -22.95 -5.73
C GLY A 24 35.20 -22.76 -7.11
N SER A 25 35.47 -23.86 -7.82
CA SER A 25 36.08 -23.86 -9.16
C SER A 25 35.08 -23.75 -10.32
N HIS A 26 33.78 -23.66 -10.05
CA HIS A 26 32.78 -23.54 -11.11
C HIS A 26 32.65 -22.08 -11.58
N ASP A 27 32.20 -21.88 -12.82
CA ASP A 27 31.75 -20.56 -13.24
C ASP A 27 30.53 -20.16 -12.39
N MET A 28 30.68 -19.05 -11.68
CA MET A 28 29.64 -18.38 -10.88
C MET A 28 28.30 -18.32 -11.63
N SER A 29 28.35 -18.06 -12.94
CA SER A 29 27.16 -17.95 -13.78
C SER A 29 26.41 -19.27 -13.94
N ASN A 30 27.11 -20.40 -13.92
CA ASN A 30 26.52 -21.73 -13.99
C ASN A 30 26.02 -22.19 -12.61
N TYR A 31 26.76 -21.87 -11.55
CA TYR A 31 26.35 -22.18 -10.18
C TYR A 31 25.04 -21.48 -9.79
N VAL A 32 24.96 -20.16 -10.00
CA VAL A 32 23.74 -19.38 -9.71
C VAL A 32 22.58 -19.84 -10.60
N ARG A 33 22.87 -20.27 -11.84
CA ARG A 33 21.84 -20.78 -12.75
C ARG A 33 21.23 -22.08 -12.25
N GLY A 34 22.04 -23.05 -11.85
CA GLY A 34 21.52 -24.30 -11.27
C GLY A 34 20.70 -24.03 -10.02
N LEU A 35 21.16 -23.13 -9.15
CA LEU A 35 20.41 -22.76 -7.95
C LEU A 35 19.07 -22.07 -8.24
N VAL A 36 18.99 -21.19 -9.25
CA VAL A 36 17.78 -20.39 -9.50
C VAL A 36 16.80 -21.09 -10.45
N LEU A 37 17.31 -21.90 -11.40
CA LEU A 37 16.49 -22.52 -12.45
C LEU A 37 16.25 -24.01 -12.26
N ASP A 38 17.12 -24.75 -11.55
CA ASP A 38 16.90 -26.20 -11.28
C ASP A 38 16.12 -26.43 -9.97
N GLN A 39 15.70 -25.38 -9.28
CA GLN A 39 14.76 -25.54 -8.17
C GLN A 39 13.39 -25.95 -8.71
N PRO A 40 12.77 -27.02 -8.16
CA PRO A 40 11.39 -27.32 -8.49
C PRO A 40 10.55 -26.09 -8.17
N ILE A 41 9.80 -25.61 -9.17
CA ILE A 41 8.93 -24.44 -9.02
C ILE A 41 7.87 -24.83 -7.99
N ALA A 42 8.13 -24.54 -6.72
CA ALA A 42 7.11 -24.57 -5.69
C ALA A 42 6.03 -23.60 -6.18
N ALA A 43 4.81 -24.11 -6.39
CA ALA A 43 3.68 -23.28 -6.74
C ALA A 43 3.67 -22.10 -5.76
N PRO A 44 3.59 -20.85 -6.26
CA PRO A 44 3.65 -19.68 -5.38
C PRO A 44 2.61 -19.88 -4.29
N GLU A 45 3.05 -19.95 -3.03
CA GLU A 45 2.14 -20.09 -1.91
C GLU A 45 1.06 -19.03 -2.06
N PRO A 46 -0.24 -19.41 -2.08
CA PRO A 46 -1.30 -18.46 -2.24
C PRO A 46 -1.17 -17.48 -1.07
N LYS A 47 -0.73 -16.25 -1.38
CA LYS A 47 -0.60 -15.18 -0.39
C LYS A 47 -1.87 -15.19 0.42
N THR A 48 -1.77 -15.58 1.69
CA THR A 48 -2.89 -15.63 2.62
C THR A 48 -3.47 -14.22 2.60
N LYS A 49 -4.61 -14.06 1.90
CA LYS A 49 -5.34 -12.80 1.90
C LYS A 49 -5.67 -12.59 3.37
N LYS A 50 -4.96 -11.66 4.03
CA LYS A 50 -5.35 -11.19 5.36
C LYS A 50 -6.82 -10.85 5.21
N ILE A 51 -7.68 -11.61 5.88
CA ILE A 51 -9.08 -11.28 6.02
C ILE A 51 -9.08 -10.04 6.90
N VAL A 52 -8.91 -8.88 6.27
CA VAL A 52 -9.22 -7.60 6.90
C VAL A 52 -10.72 -7.69 7.09
N HIS A 53 -11.17 -7.75 8.35
CA HIS A 53 -12.58 -7.65 8.68
C HIS A 53 -13.14 -6.49 7.85
N SER A 54 -14.01 -6.84 6.90
CA SER A 54 -14.58 -5.86 5.98
C SER A 54 -15.45 -4.95 6.83
N ALA A 55 -14.89 -3.86 7.34
CA ALA A 55 -15.69 -2.71 7.71
C ALA A 55 -16.62 -2.42 6.54
N ASP A 56 -17.85 -1.99 6.84
CA ASP A 56 -18.83 -1.68 5.82
C ASP A 56 -18.18 -0.83 4.71
N PRO A 57 -18.21 -1.27 3.44
CA PRO A 57 -17.66 -0.51 2.33
C PRO A 57 -18.18 0.94 2.25
N GLU A 58 -19.38 1.22 2.77
CA GLU A 58 -19.90 2.58 2.89
C GLU A 58 -19.17 3.38 3.96
N LEU A 59 -18.91 2.79 5.13
CA LEU A 59 -18.17 3.43 6.22
C LEU A 59 -16.73 3.76 5.79
N VAL A 60 -16.06 2.82 5.12
CA VAL A 60 -14.69 3.07 4.59
C VAL A 60 -14.69 4.20 3.57
N ARG A 61 -15.72 4.28 2.72
CA ARG A 61 -15.88 5.38 1.75
C ARG A 61 -16.15 6.72 2.44
N ALA A 62 -16.96 6.74 3.49
CA ALA A 62 -17.22 7.94 4.29
C ALA A 62 -15.95 8.44 4.97
N ILE A 63 -15.18 7.56 5.61
CA ILE A 63 -13.89 7.89 6.25
C ILE A 63 -12.90 8.43 5.21
N ASN A 64 -12.81 7.81 4.03
CA ASN A 64 -11.93 8.31 2.96
C ASN A 64 -12.32 9.72 2.51
N ARG A 65 -13.62 10.02 2.36
CA ARG A 65 -14.11 11.37 2.03
C ARG A 65 -13.74 12.39 3.11
N ILE A 66 -13.88 12.03 4.38
CA ILE A 66 -13.50 12.88 5.50
C ILE A 66 -11.99 13.18 5.47
N GLY A 67 -11.16 12.14 5.27
CA GLY A 67 -9.71 12.28 5.17
C GLY A 67 -9.27 13.19 4.02
N ILE A 68 -9.91 13.10 2.85
CA ILE A 68 -9.65 13.97 1.71
C ILE A 68 -9.96 15.43 2.05
N ASN A 69 -11.11 15.70 2.67
CA ASN A 69 -11.52 17.05 3.05
C ASN A 69 -10.57 17.67 4.08
N ILE A 70 -10.16 16.92 5.11
CA ILE A 70 -9.17 17.37 6.10
C ILE A 70 -7.84 17.72 5.42
N ASN A 71 -7.38 16.89 4.47
CA ASN A 71 -6.16 17.15 3.73
C ASN A 71 -6.25 18.40 2.85
N GLN A 72 -7.43 18.70 2.30
CA GLN A 72 -7.67 19.93 1.55
C GLN A 72 -7.64 21.17 2.46
N ILE A 73 -8.29 21.10 3.63
CA ILE A 73 -8.23 22.17 4.64
C ILE A 73 -6.78 22.40 5.09
N ALA A 74 -6.06 21.33 5.43
CA ALA A 74 -4.67 21.42 5.86
C ALA A 74 -3.78 22.03 4.77
N LYS A 75 -3.96 21.63 3.50
CA LYS A 75 -3.23 22.24 2.37
C LYS A 75 -3.55 23.72 2.23
N GLN A 76 -4.83 24.11 2.30
CA GLN A 76 -5.25 25.51 2.17
C GLN A 76 -4.71 26.38 3.32
N THR A 77 -4.78 25.89 4.57
CA THR A 77 -4.18 26.55 5.73
C THR A 77 -2.66 26.65 5.61
N ASN A 78 -1.99 25.60 5.14
CA ASN A 78 -0.54 25.60 4.96
C ASN A 78 -0.08 26.52 3.81
N THR A 79 -0.93 26.81 2.83
CA THR A 79 -0.64 27.77 1.74
C THR A 79 -0.88 29.23 2.13
N GLY A 80 -1.22 29.53 3.40
CA GLY A 80 -1.36 30.90 3.89
C GLY A 80 -2.55 31.66 3.30
N GLN A 81 -3.48 30.98 2.63
CA GLN A 81 -4.76 31.56 2.28
C GLN A 81 -5.61 31.59 3.55
N GLU A 82 -6.02 32.79 3.98
CA GLU A 82 -7.07 32.92 4.98
C GLU A 82 -8.24 32.05 4.55
N VAL A 83 -8.72 31.22 5.48
CA VAL A 83 -9.79 30.26 5.30
C VAL A 83 -11.07 31.06 5.01
N GLY A 84 -11.22 31.48 3.76
CA GLY A 84 -12.31 32.33 3.32
C GLY A 84 -13.64 31.64 3.60
N ASN A 85 -14.69 32.42 3.84
CA ASN A 85 -16.05 31.99 4.18
C ASN A 85 -16.55 30.74 3.43
N ALA A 86 -16.05 30.45 2.23
CA ALA A 86 -16.28 29.21 1.49
C ALA A 86 -15.96 27.93 2.30
N VAL A 87 -14.84 27.86 3.03
CA VAL A 87 -14.48 26.68 3.84
C VAL A 87 -15.38 26.57 5.08
N LEU A 88 -15.75 27.71 5.68
CA LEU A 88 -16.72 27.73 6.79
C LEU A 88 -18.09 27.22 6.34
N ILE A 89 -18.54 27.60 5.14
CA ILE A 89 -19.77 27.08 4.52
C ILE A 89 -19.66 25.57 4.26
N VAL A 90 -18.51 25.08 3.78
CA VAL A 90 -18.29 23.64 3.59
C VAL A 90 -18.32 22.88 4.92
N LEU A 91 -17.74 23.42 5.99
CA LEU A 91 -17.80 22.83 7.33
C LEU A 91 -19.22 22.80 7.89
N LEU A 92 -20.00 23.87 7.72
CA LEU A 92 -21.43 23.92 8.09
C LEU A 92 -22.26 22.90 7.31
N ASN A 93 -22.01 22.74 6.02
CA ASN A 93 -22.68 21.75 5.18
C ASN A 93 -22.30 20.32 5.56
N LEU A 94 -21.05 20.07 5.96
CA LEU A 94 -20.63 18.77 6.48
C LEU A 94 -21.28 18.45 7.82
N GLN A 95 -21.36 19.43 8.73
CA GLN A 95 -22.03 19.26 10.02
C GLN A 95 -23.50 18.90 9.83
N THR A 96 -24.24 19.66 9.03
CA THR A 96 -25.66 19.38 8.73
C THR A 96 -25.86 18.03 8.04
N THR A 97 -24.95 17.62 7.15
CA THR A 97 -25.04 16.29 6.51
C THR A 97 -24.82 15.16 7.51
N LEU A 98 -23.90 15.33 8.47
CA LEU A 98 -23.65 14.35 9.52
C LEU A 98 -24.82 14.28 10.50
N ASP A 99 -25.40 15.41 10.89
CA ASP A 99 -26.58 15.44 11.77
C ASP A 99 -27.78 14.73 11.13
N ASN A 100 -28.00 14.93 9.82
CA ASN A 100 -29.04 14.23 9.07
C ASN A 100 -28.77 12.72 8.95
N ALA A 101 -27.52 12.32 8.72
CA ALA A 101 -27.13 10.92 8.68
C ALA A 101 -27.29 10.25 10.06
N LEU A 102 -26.96 10.95 11.14
CA LEU A 102 -27.17 10.50 12.51
C LEU A 102 -28.66 10.35 12.81
N ALA A 103 -29.48 11.36 12.50
CA ALA A 103 -30.93 11.32 12.67
C ALA A 103 -31.60 10.19 11.88
N SER A 104 -31.08 9.86 10.68
CA SER A 104 -31.56 8.75 9.86
C SER A 104 -31.10 7.36 10.36
N SER A 105 -30.11 7.32 11.26
CA SER A 105 -29.53 6.09 11.79
C SER A 105 -29.97 5.73 13.22
N VAL A 106 -30.69 6.62 13.90
CA VAL A 106 -31.35 6.33 15.19
C VAL A 106 -32.68 5.64 14.91
N PRO A 107 -32.87 4.36 15.29
CA PRO A 107 -34.19 3.72 15.24
C PRO A 107 -35.13 4.45 16.20
N ASP A 108 -36.36 4.68 15.74
CA ASP A 108 -37.50 5.02 16.60
C ASP A 108 -37.78 3.82 17.51
N ASP A 109 -37.03 3.70 18.60
CA ASP A 109 -37.36 2.79 19.71
C ASP A 109 -38.51 3.42 20.50
N ARG A 110 -39.72 3.17 20.01
CA ARG A 110 -40.98 3.30 20.76
C ARG A 110 -41.79 2.01 20.68
#